data_AF-A0A3M7PM39-F1
#
_entry.id   AF-A0A3M7PM39-F1
#
_cell.length_a   1.000
_cell.length_b   1.000
_cell.length_c   1.000
_cell.angle_alpha   90.00
_cell.angle_beta   90.00
_cell.angle_gamma   90.00
#
_symmetry.space_group_name_H-M   'P 1'
#
loop_
_entity.id
_entity.type
_entity.pdbx_description
1 polymer ?
#
loop_
_entity_poly.entity_id
_entity_poly.type
_entity_poly.pdbx_seq_one_letter_code
_entity_poly.pdbx_strand_id
1 'polypeptide(L)'
;MFYEIKKRCSLGERETGLGDNGVLQIGTEEEPFMHKAEITMYGSARSIEIPIFGAKVIALRNGTIDMHGKPVGTTWTQLGQTSSAGSNQIVLKEPVIWENGSEIVIATTGDLLSVRESEVRTIVAKSEDNKTLTLDQTLNYTHLSIEIEVGQRPDSYTIEKRAEVGLLTRNIKFRGNNDESWNSLKSAKACPEGFNPSEFATQTCFLGRYGDEIGSNEFGAHIMIHADMDAPRNKEHVVARIQNVELFHVGQSFRIGRYPIHFHLNGDLPTSYVRECSIRKSFNRAVNVHGSHYVKVSRNFIYDIMGGAYFLEDSVEIGNEFSYNLAIYVKSSSSLLNEDSTPAAYWITNPNNTVIHNSVAGGTHFGYWYRFLDRPDGPSFDRNYCPKKIPLGRFFNNTIHSSGRIGLWIFPGYTPSVAGTCWDSRPALARFEKLIAYSNEKGCEWVFSNSVQFRHFLIYDQYHVGIETKNNVGHSRLASSIAPLVATFYNELTGTAVIDSIIIGNSNEQMNNSYTQSGLVLAWDRGQLIKNVTFINFPSDWSHAMRGPEIIGTCVK
;
A
#
# COMPACT_ATOMS: atom_id res chain seq x y z
N MET A 1 7.75 21.85 24.35
CA MET A 1 6.34 22.29 24.44
C MET A 1 5.54 21.06 24.84
N PHE A 2 4.85 21.09 25.99
CA PHE A 2 4.06 19.95 26.49
C PHE A 2 2.58 20.20 26.17
N TYR A 3 1.95 19.32 25.40
CA TYR A 3 0.49 19.31 25.23
C TYR A 3 -0.05 18.01 25.82
N GLU A 4 -0.61 18.11 27.03
CA GLU A 4 -1.34 17.01 27.67
C GLU A 4 -2.85 17.29 27.55
N ILE A 5 -3.55 16.49 26.74
CA ILE A 5 -4.97 16.73 26.42
C ILE A 5 -5.84 15.72 27.19
N LYS A 6 -6.44 16.15 28.30
CA LYS A 6 -7.16 15.24 29.22
C LYS A 6 -8.68 15.18 29.07
N LYS A 7 -9.37 16.18 28.53
CA LYS A 7 -10.85 16.20 28.47
C LYS A 7 -11.36 17.00 27.27
N ARG A 8 -11.73 16.30 26.18
CA ARG A 8 -12.42 16.81 24.97
C ARG A 8 -11.83 18.12 24.42
N CYS A 9 -10.93 18.03 23.44
CA CYS A 9 -10.26 19.19 22.86
C CYS A 9 -10.43 19.21 21.34
N SER A 10 -10.83 20.37 20.82
CA SER A 10 -10.62 20.75 19.42
C SER A 10 -9.41 21.66 19.39
N LEU A 11 -8.28 21.18 18.86
CA LEU A 11 -7.12 22.02 18.60
C LEU A 11 -7.18 22.47 17.14
N GLY A 12 -7.31 23.78 16.95
CA GLY A 12 -7.12 24.44 15.66
C GLY A 12 -5.75 25.12 15.68
N GLU A 13 -4.75 24.47 15.11
CA GLU A 13 -3.40 25.00 15.00
C GLU A 13 -2.95 25.00 13.53
N ARG A 14 -1.99 25.84 13.19
CA ARG A 14 -1.36 25.80 11.86
C ARG A 14 -0.26 24.74 11.81
N GLU A 15 0.49 24.60 12.91
CA GLU A 15 1.64 23.72 13.07
C GLU A 15 1.84 23.41 14.57
N THR A 16 2.31 22.20 14.91
CA THR A 16 2.65 21.81 16.29
C THR A 16 4.05 21.18 16.30
N GLY A 17 4.99 21.77 17.04
CA GLY A 17 6.39 21.33 17.10
C GLY A 17 6.79 20.78 18.48
N LEU A 18 7.38 19.58 18.50
CA LEU A 18 7.95 18.94 19.68
C LEU A 18 9.49 18.94 19.59
N GLY A 19 10.11 19.92 20.26
CA GLY A 19 11.57 19.97 20.51
C GLY A 19 12.00 19.07 21.67
N ASP A 20 13.26 19.16 22.11
CA ASP A 20 13.90 18.24 23.08
C ASP A 20 12.99 17.80 24.24
N ASN A 21 12.74 16.48 24.30
CA ASN A 21 11.89 15.78 25.28
C ASN A 21 10.42 16.22 25.26
N GLY A 22 9.94 16.80 24.16
CA GLY A 22 8.54 17.17 23.97
C GLY A 22 7.63 15.95 23.86
N VAL A 23 6.48 16.01 24.51
CA VAL A 23 5.47 14.94 24.46
C VAL A 23 4.14 15.52 23.97
N LEU A 24 3.59 14.91 22.92
CA LEU A 24 2.18 15.04 22.54
C LEU A 24 1.47 13.74 22.94
N GLN A 25 0.56 13.83 23.92
CA GLN A 25 -0.13 12.66 24.44
C GLN A 25 -1.66 12.82 24.38
N ILE A 26 -2.32 11.85 23.75
CA ILE A 26 -3.79 11.69 23.72
C ILE A 26 -4.11 10.24 24.05
N GLY A 27 -4.26 9.95 25.34
CA GLY A 27 -4.31 8.58 25.85
C GLY A 27 -2.92 7.94 25.89
N THR A 28 -2.87 6.74 26.45
CA THR A 28 -1.69 5.87 26.46
C THR A 28 -2.10 4.47 26.03
N GLU A 29 -1.12 3.58 25.84
CA GLU A 29 -1.39 2.18 25.52
C GLU A 29 -2.20 1.47 26.61
N GLU A 30 -1.91 1.77 27.88
CA GLU A 30 -2.59 1.20 29.05
C GLU A 30 -3.93 1.88 29.33
N GLU A 31 -4.02 3.19 29.11
CA GLU A 31 -5.22 4.00 29.31
C GLU A 31 -5.58 4.76 28.02
N PRO A 32 -6.26 4.11 27.05
CA PRO A 32 -6.66 4.76 25.82
C PRO A 32 -7.64 5.91 26.06
N PHE A 33 -7.57 6.94 25.21
CA PHE A 33 -8.49 8.07 25.28
C PHE A 33 -9.89 7.63 24.84
N MET A 34 -10.86 7.68 25.76
CA MET A 34 -12.23 7.18 25.52
C MET A 34 -13.21 8.25 25.02
N HIS A 35 -12.79 9.51 24.91
CA HIS A 35 -13.63 10.63 24.46
C HIS A 35 -13.37 10.99 23.00
N LYS A 36 -14.04 12.02 22.47
CA LYS A 36 -13.76 12.56 21.14
C LYS A 36 -12.67 13.63 21.19
N ALA A 37 -11.68 13.51 20.31
CA ALA A 37 -10.63 14.50 20.07
C ALA A 37 -10.48 14.75 18.57
N GLU A 38 -10.40 16.01 18.17
CA GLU A 38 -10.18 16.40 16.77
C GLU A 38 -9.07 17.43 16.70
N ILE A 39 -8.02 17.12 15.94
CA ILE A 39 -6.93 18.01 15.60
C ILE A 39 -7.13 18.42 14.15
N THR A 40 -7.40 19.70 13.91
CA THR A 40 -7.56 20.24 12.56
C THR A 40 -6.41 21.20 12.27
N MET A 41 -5.62 20.86 11.25
CA MET A 41 -4.51 21.69 10.80
C MET A 41 -4.97 22.67 9.73
N TYR A 42 -4.79 23.95 9.99
CA TYR A 42 -5.19 25.03 9.09
C TYR A 42 -4.02 25.55 8.26
N GLY A 43 -4.28 25.85 6.99
CA GLY A 43 -3.27 26.41 6.08
C GLY A 43 -3.58 26.11 4.61
N SER A 44 -2.63 26.45 3.76
CA SER A 44 -2.62 26.17 2.32
C SER A 44 -1.18 26.10 1.82
N ALA A 45 -0.99 25.78 0.54
CA ALA A 45 0.33 25.77 -0.10
C ALA A 45 1.10 27.10 -0.02
N ARG A 46 0.44 28.19 0.39
CA ARG A 46 1.04 29.52 0.59
C ARG A 46 1.36 29.84 2.06
N SER A 47 1.15 28.89 2.96
CA SER A 47 1.44 29.09 4.38
C SER A 47 2.94 29.17 4.60
N ILE A 48 3.35 29.95 5.60
CA ILE A 48 4.72 29.90 6.12
C ILE A 48 4.97 28.46 6.59
N GLU A 49 6.18 27.97 6.34
CA GLU A 49 6.59 26.61 6.66
C GLU A 49 7.66 26.59 7.72
N ILE A 50 7.60 25.58 8.59
CA ILE A 50 8.74 25.22 9.43
C ILE A 50 9.82 24.61 8.52
N PRO A 51 11.08 25.06 8.61
CA PRO A 51 12.18 24.43 7.88
C PRO A 51 12.20 22.91 8.09
N ILE A 52 12.43 22.15 7.01
CA ILE A 52 12.37 20.68 6.95
C ILE A 52 10.94 20.12 7.02
N PHE A 53 10.13 20.57 7.97
CA PHE A 53 8.83 19.97 8.28
C PHE A 53 7.69 20.43 7.36
N GLY A 54 7.68 21.66 6.87
CA GLY A 54 6.58 22.20 6.06
C GLY A 54 5.46 22.81 6.91
N ALA A 55 4.26 22.87 6.35
CA ALA A 55 3.05 23.45 6.97
C ALA A 55 1.94 22.40 7.12
N LYS A 56 0.97 22.66 8.02
CA LYS A 56 -0.05 21.68 8.47
C LYS A 56 0.56 20.41 9.05
N VAL A 57 1.63 20.58 9.82
CA VAL A 57 2.47 19.49 10.29
C VAL A 57 2.40 19.31 11.80
N ILE A 58 2.30 18.05 12.25
CA ILE A 58 2.81 17.64 13.56
C ILE A 58 4.28 17.26 13.35
N ALA A 59 5.19 18.08 13.87
CA ALA A 59 6.63 17.94 13.70
C ALA A 59 7.27 17.37 14.97
N LEU A 60 7.82 16.16 14.87
CA LEU A 60 8.55 15.52 15.97
C LEU A 60 10.04 15.45 15.62
N ARG A 61 10.90 16.08 16.45
CA ARG A 61 12.37 16.04 16.27
C ARG A 61 13.13 15.24 17.33
N ASN A 62 12.74 15.37 18.60
CA ASN A 62 13.37 14.68 19.72
C ASN A 62 12.36 14.59 20.87
N GLY A 63 11.64 13.47 20.98
CA GLY A 63 10.51 13.35 21.90
C GLY A 63 9.54 12.23 21.55
N THR A 64 8.29 12.36 22.01
CA THR A 64 7.28 11.31 21.90
C THR A 64 5.95 11.82 21.36
N ILE A 65 5.40 11.11 20.38
CA ILE A 65 3.98 11.15 20.02
C ILE A 65 3.34 9.88 20.57
N ASP A 66 2.33 10.06 21.42
CA ASP A 66 1.57 8.98 22.03
C ASP A 66 0.07 9.27 21.80
N MET A 67 -0.54 8.56 20.85
CA MET A 67 -1.95 8.74 20.53
C MET A 67 -2.63 7.39 20.54
N HIS A 68 -3.50 7.16 21.51
CA HIS A 68 -4.20 5.90 21.72
C HIS A 68 -5.69 6.14 21.81
N GLY A 69 -6.39 5.89 20.72
CA GLY A 69 -7.84 6.00 20.65
C GLY A 69 -8.56 4.80 21.28
N LYS A 70 -9.88 4.96 21.42
CA LYS A 70 -10.79 3.92 21.90
C LYS A 70 -10.65 2.66 21.03
N PRO A 71 -10.44 1.47 21.62
CA PRO A 71 -10.40 0.22 20.88
C PRO A 71 -11.68 -0.03 20.08
N VAL A 72 -11.54 -0.46 18.83
CA VAL A 72 -12.66 -0.76 17.93
C VAL A 72 -12.88 -2.26 17.68
N GLY A 73 -12.14 -3.12 18.39
CA GLY A 73 -12.11 -4.55 18.12
C GLY A 73 -11.33 -4.82 16.84
N THR A 74 -12.01 -5.30 15.79
CA THR A 74 -11.38 -5.44 14.47
C THR A 74 -11.50 -4.16 13.66
N THR A 75 -10.47 -3.80 12.90
CA THR A 75 -10.50 -2.62 12.00
C THR A 75 -11.17 -2.90 10.67
N TRP A 76 -11.23 -4.16 10.26
CA TRP A 76 -11.91 -4.62 9.07
C TRP A 76 -12.30 -6.09 9.20
N THR A 77 -13.23 -6.53 8.37
CA THR A 77 -13.65 -7.93 8.20
C THR A 77 -14.08 -8.13 6.75
N GLN A 78 -14.74 -9.24 6.44
CA GLN A 78 -15.31 -9.50 5.13
C GLN A 78 -16.83 -9.64 5.23
N LEU A 79 -17.52 -9.51 4.10
CA LEU A 79 -18.92 -9.92 4.01
C LEU A 79 -19.06 -11.42 4.30
N GLY A 80 -20.09 -11.75 5.07
CA GLY A 80 -20.54 -13.12 5.33
C GLY A 80 -21.54 -13.61 4.27
N GLN A 81 -22.25 -12.68 3.61
CA GLN A 81 -23.18 -12.94 2.53
C GLN A 81 -23.11 -11.85 1.46
N THR A 82 -23.28 -12.22 0.18
CA THR A 82 -23.40 -11.26 -0.92
C THR A 82 -24.46 -10.22 -0.64
N SER A 83 -24.09 -8.94 -0.80
CA SER A 83 -24.97 -7.80 -0.64
C SER A 83 -25.28 -7.20 -2.00
N SER A 84 -26.52 -7.32 -2.45
CA SER A 84 -26.94 -6.85 -3.78
C SER A 84 -27.02 -5.33 -3.84
N ALA A 85 -26.78 -4.77 -5.04
CA ALA A 85 -27.16 -3.39 -5.34
C ALA A 85 -28.63 -3.13 -4.96
N GLY A 86 -28.90 -1.96 -4.38
CA GLY A 86 -30.20 -1.59 -3.83
C GLY A 86 -30.44 -2.07 -2.39
N SER A 87 -29.60 -2.94 -1.81
CA SER A 87 -29.69 -3.31 -0.40
C SER A 87 -29.16 -2.19 0.51
N ASN A 88 -29.82 -1.93 1.64
CA ASN A 88 -29.28 -1.11 2.72
C ASN A 88 -28.86 -1.94 3.94
N GLN A 89 -28.79 -3.26 3.83
CA GLN A 89 -28.26 -4.13 4.87
C GLN A 89 -27.10 -4.96 4.33
N ILE A 90 -26.08 -5.13 5.17
CA ILE A 90 -24.95 -6.01 4.90
C ILE A 90 -24.76 -6.97 6.06
N VAL A 91 -24.32 -8.19 5.75
CA VAL A 91 -24.02 -9.24 6.74
C VAL A 91 -22.51 -9.48 6.73
N LEU A 92 -21.87 -9.38 7.89
CA LEU A 92 -20.44 -9.56 8.07
C LEU A 92 -20.11 -11.01 8.46
N LYS A 93 -18.90 -11.45 8.09
CA LYS A 93 -18.37 -12.78 8.43
C LYS A 93 -18.16 -12.89 9.95
N GLU A 94 -17.53 -11.88 10.53
CA GLU A 94 -17.25 -11.74 11.96
C GLU A 94 -18.09 -10.63 12.61
N PRO A 95 -18.50 -10.80 13.89
CA PRO A 95 -19.24 -9.77 14.60
C PRO A 95 -18.35 -8.55 14.91
N VAL A 96 -18.94 -7.35 14.92
CA VAL A 96 -18.20 -6.10 15.13
C VAL A 96 -18.79 -5.22 16.22
N ILE A 97 -17.94 -4.57 17.01
CA ILE A 97 -18.37 -3.63 18.06
C ILE A 97 -18.48 -2.19 17.56
N TRP A 98 -18.41 -1.95 16.25
CA TRP A 98 -18.47 -0.63 15.63
C TRP A 98 -19.76 0.12 16.03
N GLU A 99 -19.68 1.43 16.25
CA GLU A 99 -20.79 2.22 16.76
C GLU A 99 -21.72 2.71 15.65
N ASN A 100 -23.02 2.87 15.95
CA ASN A 100 -23.93 3.58 15.05
C ASN A 100 -23.43 5.02 14.82
N GLY A 101 -23.56 5.51 13.59
CA GLY A 101 -22.98 6.76 13.11
C GLY A 101 -21.54 6.63 12.62
N SER A 102 -20.91 5.45 12.71
CA SER A 102 -19.58 5.23 12.12
C SER A 102 -19.67 5.03 10.62
N GLU A 103 -18.66 5.54 9.90
CA GLU A 103 -18.50 5.32 8.47
C GLU A 103 -17.67 4.06 8.21
N ILE A 104 -18.10 3.27 7.23
CA ILE A 104 -17.43 2.08 6.73
C ILE A 104 -17.20 2.18 5.22
N VAL A 105 -16.28 1.37 4.69
CA VAL A 105 -16.16 1.12 3.25
C VAL A 105 -16.47 -0.33 2.98
N ILE A 106 -17.19 -0.61 1.90
CA ILE A 106 -17.35 -1.94 1.31
C ILE A 106 -16.51 -1.99 0.03
N ALA A 107 -15.56 -2.92 -0.05
CA ALA A 107 -14.65 -3.06 -1.18
C ALA A 107 -15.36 -3.53 -2.45
N THR A 108 -14.87 -3.09 -3.61
CA THR A 108 -15.26 -3.69 -4.88
C THR A 108 -14.93 -5.19 -4.91
N THR A 109 -15.77 -5.98 -5.61
CA THR A 109 -15.49 -7.39 -5.91
C THR A 109 -15.47 -7.68 -7.41
N GLY A 110 -15.51 -6.64 -8.24
CA GLY A 110 -15.53 -6.77 -9.69
C GLY A 110 -14.14 -6.98 -10.31
N ASP A 111 -14.05 -6.77 -11.61
CA ASP A 111 -12.81 -6.90 -12.37
C ASP A 111 -11.90 -5.65 -12.26
N LEU A 112 -10.87 -5.58 -13.09
CA LEU A 112 -9.89 -4.49 -13.14
C LEU A 112 -10.50 -3.10 -13.46
N LEU A 113 -11.71 -3.03 -14.01
CA LEU A 113 -12.42 -1.78 -14.31
C LEU A 113 -13.30 -1.31 -13.14
N SER A 114 -13.61 -2.20 -12.20
CA SER A 114 -14.49 -1.95 -11.05
C SER A 114 -13.80 -1.25 -9.88
N VAL A 115 -12.57 -0.74 -10.04
CA VAL A 115 -11.77 -0.16 -8.95
C VAL A 115 -12.49 0.97 -8.20
N ARG A 116 -13.46 1.63 -8.85
CA ARG A 116 -14.27 2.74 -8.29
C ARG A 116 -15.58 2.30 -7.65
N GLU A 117 -15.89 1.01 -7.66
CA GLU A 117 -17.15 0.46 -7.10
C GLU A 117 -17.06 0.20 -5.59
N SER A 118 -15.97 0.62 -4.94
CA SER A 118 -15.90 0.60 -3.47
C SER A 118 -16.71 1.76 -2.89
N GLU A 119 -17.56 1.49 -1.90
CA GLU A 119 -18.58 2.43 -1.45
C GLU A 119 -18.48 2.75 0.04
N VAL A 120 -18.61 4.04 0.39
CA VAL A 120 -18.68 4.50 1.79
C VAL A 120 -20.13 4.55 2.25
N ARG A 121 -20.42 4.04 3.44
CA ARG A 121 -21.76 4.08 4.07
C ARG A 121 -21.67 4.34 5.57
N THR A 122 -22.75 4.84 6.15
CA THR A 122 -22.86 5.08 7.59
C THR A 122 -23.70 4.00 8.25
N ILE A 123 -23.24 3.45 9.37
CA ILE A 123 -24.00 2.47 10.15
C ILE A 123 -25.15 3.18 10.88
N VAL A 124 -26.40 2.78 10.64
CA VAL A 124 -27.59 3.30 11.33
C VAL A 124 -27.99 2.42 12.50
N ALA A 125 -27.93 1.10 12.31
CA ALA A 125 -28.31 0.11 13.32
C ALA A 125 -27.53 -1.19 13.13
N LYS A 126 -27.56 -2.05 14.16
CA LYS A 126 -26.93 -3.37 14.16
C LYS A 126 -27.89 -4.42 14.72
N SER A 127 -27.77 -5.65 14.25
CA SER A 127 -28.42 -6.81 14.87
C SER A 127 -27.84 -7.12 16.25
N GLU A 128 -28.58 -7.91 17.04
CA GLU A 128 -28.16 -8.33 18.39
C GLU A 128 -26.85 -9.14 18.40
N ASP A 129 -26.60 -9.93 17.35
CA ASP A 129 -25.37 -10.71 17.17
C ASP A 129 -24.18 -9.89 16.63
N ASN A 130 -24.38 -8.59 16.37
CA ASN A 130 -23.40 -7.66 15.80
C ASN A 130 -22.84 -8.06 14.42
N LYS A 131 -23.54 -8.91 13.64
CA LYS A 131 -23.10 -9.29 12.29
C LYS A 131 -23.82 -8.54 11.17
N THR A 132 -25.05 -8.10 11.38
CA THR A 132 -25.82 -7.38 10.37
C THR A 132 -25.79 -5.89 10.65
N LEU A 133 -25.36 -5.11 9.67
CA LEU A 133 -25.35 -3.64 9.73
C LEU A 133 -26.45 -3.09 8.80
N THR A 134 -27.30 -2.21 9.33
CA THR A 134 -28.21 -1.39 8.54
C THR A 134 -27.52 -0.08 8.19
N LEU A 135 -27.56 0.29 6.92
CA LEU A 135 -26.86 1.44 6.34
C LEU A 135 -27.81 2.62 6.13
N ASP A 136 -27.26 3.83 6.12
CA ASP A 136 -27.97 5.08 5.86
C ASP A 136 -28.49 5.19 4.42
N GLN A 137 -27.81 4.55 3.48
CA GLN A 137 -28.14 4.53 2.06
C GLN A 137 -28.01 3.12 1.50
N THR A 138 -28.78 2.83 0.45
CA THR A 138 -28.66 1.59 -0.31
C THR A 138 -27.32 1.53 -1.05
N LEU A 139 -26.79 0.33 -1.28
CA LEU A 139 -25.61 0.08 -2.11
C LEU A 139 -25.93 0.35 -3.58
N ASN A 140 -24.99 0.93 -4.32
CA ASN A 140 -25.12 1.12 -5.77
C ASN A 140 -24.63 -0.12 -6.53
N TYR A 141 -23.68 -0.86 -5.96
CA TYR A 141 -23.08 -2.04 -6.57
C TYR A 141 -23.35 -3.31 -5.75
N THR A 142 -23.26 -4.45 -6.40
CA THR A 142 -23.30 -5.75 -5.73
C THR A 142 -21.91 -6.09 -5.21
N HIS A 143 -21.83 -6.39 -3.92
CA HIS A 143 -20.59 -6.79 -3.26
C HIS A 143 -20.67 -8.26 -2.89
N LEU A 144 -19.79 -9.07 -3.48
CA LEU A 144 -19.85 -10.52 -3.40
C LEU A 144 -19.35 -11.04 -2.06
N SER A 145 -19.92 -12.17 -1.64
CA SER A 145 -19.38 -13.04 -0.61
C SER A 145 -19.82 -14.46 -0.90
N ILE A 146 -19.01 -15.16 -1.69
CA ILE A 146 -19.30 -16.48 -2.23
C ILE A 146 -18.14 -17.44 -2.00
N GLU A 147 -18.48 -18.71 -1.85
CA GLU A 147 -17.56 -19.84 -1.88
C GLU A 147 -17.86 -20.66 -3.13
N ILE A 148 -16.81 -21.03 -3.86
CA ILE A 148 -16.93 -21.76 -5.12
C ILE A 148 -16.08 -23.02 -5.01
N GLU A 149 -16.67 -24.19 -5.25
CA GLU A 149 -15.93 -25.42 -5.48
C GLU A 149 -15.47 -25.46 -6.94
N VAL A 150 -14.16 -25.61 -7.15
CA VAL A 150 -13.53 -25.65 -8.48
C VAL A 150 -12.70 -26.91 -8.63
N GLY A 151 -12.72 -27.52 -9.82
CA GLY A 151 -12.10 -28.81 -10.11
C GLY A 151 -13.10 -29.96 -10.06
N GLN A 152 -12.61 -31.18 -10.30
CA GLN A 152 -13.41 -32.41 -10.24
C GLN A 152 -12.95 -33.25 -9.06
N ARG A 153 -13.89 -33.90 -8.36
CA ARG A 153 -13.57 -34.80 -7.24
C ARG A 153 -12.68 -35.95 -7.71
N PRO A 154 -11.68 -36.38 -6.92
CA PRO A 154 -11.42 -36.02 -5.52
C PRO A 154 -10.64 -34.70 -5.31
N ASP A 155 -10.10 -34.10 -6.37
CA ASP A 155 -9.18 -32.94 -6.30
C ASP A 155 -9.92 -31.59 -6.46
N SER A 156 -11.07 -31.43 -5.78
CA SER A 156 -11.80 -30.15 -5.76
C SER A 156 -11.21 -29.19 -4.73
N TYR A 157 -11.18 -27.91 -5.07
CA TYR A 157 -10.69 -26.83 -4.23
C TYR A 157 -11.80 -25.81 -3.95
N THR A 158 -11.90 -25.34 -2.71
CA THR A 158 -12.79 -24.24 -2.34
C THR A 158 -12.04 -22.93 -2.45
N ILE A 159 -12.55 -21.99 -3.25
CA ILE A 159 -12.06 -20.62 -3.33
C ILE A 159 -13.12 -19.66 -2.79
N GLU A 160 -12.69 -18.50 -2.28
CA GLU A 160 -13.58 -17.48 -1.74
C GLU A 160 -13.45 -16.18 -2.54
N LYS A 161 -14.56 -15.51 -2.82
CA LYS A 161 -14.57 -14.11 -3.25
C LYS A 161 -15.45 -13.34 -2.28
N ARG A 162 -14.86 -12.47 -1.47
CA ARG A 162 -15.58 -11.72 -0.43
C ARG A 162 -15.10 -10.28 -0.39
N ALA A 163 -16.04 -9.35 -0.43
CA ALA A 163 -15.73 -7.94 -0.22
C ALA A 163 -15.23 -7.73 1.21
N GLU A 164 -14.10 -7.04 1.36
CA GLU A 164 -13.68 -6.49 2.64
C GLU A 164 -14.60 -5.33 3.05
N VAL A 165 -14.83 -5.22 4.35
CA VAL A 165 -15.54 -4.12 5.00
C VAL A 165 -14.63 -3.52 6.05
N GLY A 166 -14.26 -2.25 5.90
CA GLY A 166 -13.33 -1.55 6.79
C GLY A 166 -13.99 -0.39 7.54
N LEU A 167 -13.65 -0.22 8.82
CA LEU A 167 -14.13 0.89 9.65
C LEU A 167 -13.24 2.12 9.46
N LEU A 168 -13.81 3.23 8.97
CA LEU A 168 -13.10 4.50 8.79
C LEU A 168 -13.05 5.33 10.08
N THR A 169 -14.15 5.38 10.82
CA THR A 169 -14.29 6.29 11.96
C THR A 169 -13.43 5.86 13.15
N ARG A 170 -12.76 6.82 13.78
CA ARG A 170 -12.15 6.68 15.12
C ARG A 170 -12.54 7.86 16.01
N ASN A 171 -12.35 7.72 17.31
CA ASN A 171 -12.68 8.79 18.26
C ASN A 171 -11.63 9.90 18.33
N ILE A 172 -10.37 9.61 17.94
CA ILE A 172 -9.33 10.61 17.70
C ILE A 172 -9.23 10.83 16.19
N LYS A 173 -9.38 12.07 15.75
CA LYS A 173 -9.30 12.46 14.35
C LYS A 173 -8.22 13.52 14.13
N PHE A 174 -7.25 13.22 13.26
CA PHE A 174 -6.26 14.17 12.75
C PHE A 174 -6.57 14.50 11.30
N ARG A 175 -6.70 15.79 10.97
CA ARG A 175 -7.12 16.20 9.63
C ARG A 175 -6.55 17.53 9.16
N GLY A 176 -6.46 17.70 7.86
CA GLY A 176 -6.33 19.03 7.25
C GLY A 176 -7.69 19.71 7.15
N ASN A 177 -7.71 21.05 7.28
CA ASN A 177 -8.89 21.83 6.92
C ASN A 177 -9.16 21.70 5.41
N ASN A 178 -10.42 21.45 5.05
CA ASN A 178 -10.90 21.53 3.67
C ASN A 178 -11.74 22.81 3.58
N ASP A 179 -11.10 23.94 3.30
CA ASP A 179 -11.77 25.23 3.24
C ASP A 179 -12.36 25.47 1.84
N GLU A 180 -13.69 25.45 1.76
CA GLU A 180 -14.43 25.61 0.50
C GLU A 180 -14.21 26.97 -0.17
N SER A 181 -13.78 28.01 0.57
CA SER A 181 -13.42 29.30 -0.01
C SER A 181 -12.20 29.20 -0.94
N TRP A 182 -11.30 28.24 -0.73
CA TRP A 182 -10.22 27.94 -1.68
C TRP A 182 -10.70 27.18 -2.91
N ASN A 183 -11.73 26.34 -2.77
CA ASN A 183 -12.41 25.74 -3.92
C ASN A 183 -13.17 26.80 -4.74
N SER A 184 -13.61 27.89 -4.12
CA SER A 184 -14.26 29.03 -4.79
C SER A 184 -13.29 29.88 -5.63
N LEU A 185 -11.97 29.78 -5.42
CA LEU A 185 -10.97 30.41 -6.30
C LEU A 185 -10.89 29.75 -7.67
N LYS A 186 -11.58 28.61 -7.90
CA LYS A 186 -11.85 28.09 -9.26
C LYS A 186 -12.54 29.13 -10.17
N SER A 187 -13.16 30.17 -9.58
CA SER A 187 -13.76 31.31 -10.29
C SER A 187 -13.03 32.65 -10.08
N ALA A 188 -11.77 32.65 -9.62
CA ALA A 188 -10.98 33.89 -9.52
C ALA A 188 -10.86 34.57 -10.90
N LYS A 189 -10.82 35.90 -10.96
CA LYS A 189 -10.64 36.62 -12.24
C LYS A 189 -9.18 36.53 -12.70
N ALA A 190 -8.99 36.21 -13.98
CA ALA A 190 -7.72 36.38 -14.70
C ALA A 190 -7.11 37.76 -14.43
N CYS A 191 -5.79 37.83 -14.24
CA CYS A 191 -5.09 39.09 -14.30
C CYS A 191 -5.38 39.78 -15.64
N PRO A 192 -5.55 41.11 -15.67
CA PRO A 192 -5.76 41.84 -16.93
C PRO A 192 -4.64 41.54 -17.93
N GLU A 193 -4.98 41.55 -19.22
CA GLU A 193 -4.01 41.38 -20.30
C GLU A 193 -2.87 42.42 -20.17
N GLY A 194 -1.61 41.98 -20.25
CA GLY A 194 -0.43 42.83 -20.08
C GLY A 194 0.02 43.08 -18.63
N PHE A 195 -0.59 42.42 -17.64
CA PHE A 195 -0.15 42.52 -16.24
C PHE A 195 1.30 42.01 -16.05
N ASN A 196 2.21 42.90 -15.64
CA ASN A 196 3.62 42.58 -15.40
C ASN A 196 3.91 42.46 -13.89
N PRO A 197 4.22 41.25 -13.39
CA PRO A 197 4.45 40.99 -11.97
C PRO A 197 5.87 41.37 -11.50
N SER A 198 6.36 42.57 -11.83
CA SER A 198 7.71 42.99 -11.44
C SER A 198 7.90 43.07 -9.91
N GLU A 199 9.16 43.13 -9.48
CA GLU A 199 9.63 42.99 -8.07
C GLU A 199 8.89 43.87 -7.04
N PHE A 200 8.31 45.00 -7.47
CA PHE A 200 7.65 45.98 -6.59
C PHE A 200 6.14 46.11 -6.84
N ALA A 201 5.55 45.29 -7.71
CA ALA A 201 4.13 45.37 -8.03
C ALA A 201 3.25 44.85 -6.87
N THR A 202 2.30 45.67 -6.40
CA THR A 202 1.31 45.24 -5.41
C THR A 202 0.38 44.18 -6.02
N GLN A 203 0.25 43.04 -5.34
CA GLN A 203 -0.48 41.89 -5.85
C GLN A 203 -2.00 42.06 -5.71
N THR A 204 -2.71 42.21 -6.83
CA THR A 204 -4.17 42.43 -6.87
C THR A 204 -4.95 41.35 -7.64
N CYS A 205 -4.27 40.37 -8.25
CA CYS A 205 -4.87 39.25 -9.01
C CYS A 205 -4.00 37.97 -8.91
N PHE A 206 -4.59 36.79 -9.16
CA PHE A 206 -3.99 35.47 -8.87
C PHE A 206 -3.95 34.48 -10.04
N LEU A 207 -4.49 34.83 -11.21
CA LEU A 207 -4.65 33.92 -12.35
C LEU A 207 -3.89 34.44 -13.58
N GLY A 208 -2.97 33.67 -14.15
CA GLY A 208 -2.20 33.99 -15.36
C GLY A 208 -0.70 34.27 -15.13
N ARG A 209 -0.12 33.87 -13.99
CA ARG A 209 1.32 33.89 -13.71
C ARG A 209 1.97 32.51 -13.86
N TYR A 210 3.30 32.48 -13.83
CA TYR A 210 4.10 31.25 -13.80
C TYR A 210 3.74 30.39 -12.57
N GLY A 211 3.29 29.16 -12.80
CA GLY A 211 3.04 28.19 -11.74
C GLY A 211 1.67 28.29 -11.05
N ASP A 212 0.68 28.95 -11.67
CA ASP A 212 -0.67 29.04 -11.11
C ASP A 212 -1.43 27.70 -11.21
N GLU A 213 -1.49 26.96 -10.10
CA GLU A 213 -2.43 25.85 -9.91
C GLU A 213 -3.66 26.32 -9.13
N ILE A 214 -4.78 26.49 -9.84
CA ILE A 214 -6.05 26.97 -9.28
C ILE A 214 -6.85 25.80 -8.69
N GLY A 215 -7.37 25.97 -7.47
CA GLY A 215 -8.50 25.17 -7.00
C GLY A 215 -8.22 23.69 -6.71
N SER A 216 -6.95 23.31 -6.54
CA SER A 216 -6.59 22.04 -5.91
C SER A 216 -6.49 22.25 -4.41
N ASN A 217 -7.41 21.64 -3.64
CA ASN A 217 -7.28 21.53 -2.19
C ASN A 217 -6.61 20.20 -1.78
N GLU A 218 -5.73 19.69 -2.63
CA GLU A 218 -4.91 18.50 -2.35
C GLU A 218 -3.74 18.85 -1.39
N PHE A 219 -4.04 19.61 -0.34
CA PHE A 219 -3.11 20.13 0.64
C PHE A 219 -3.60 19.79 2.06
N GLY A 220 -3.46 18.52 2.41
CA GLY A 220 -3.89 17.95 3.69
C GLY A 220 -2.90 18.19 4.83
N ALA A 221 -3.29 17.73 6.01
CA ALA A 221 -2.39 17.66 7.16
C ALA A 221 -1.41 16.50 7.04
N HIS A 222 -0.29 16.57 7.73
CA HIS A 222 0.72 15.52 7.69
C HIS A 222 1.50 15.42 9.01
N ILE A 223 2.12 14.27 9.27
CA ILE A 223 2.96 14.04 10.44
C ILE A 223 4.36 13.70 9.95
N MET A 224 5.38 14.39 10.46
CA MET A 224 6.77 14.08 10.17
C MET A 224 7.52 13.81 11.47
N ILE A 225 8.04 12.58 11.56
CA ILE A 225 8.82 12.04 12.66
C ILE A 225 10.27 11.98 12.17
N HIS A 226 11.11 12.87 12.70
CA HIS A 226 12.44 13.11 12.18
C HIS A 226 13.45 13.33 13.29
N ALA A 227 14.19 12.28 13.65
CA ALA A 227 15.27 12.38 14.63
C ALA A 227 16.37 13.36 14.18
N ASP A 228 17.12 13.88 15.15
CA ASP A 228 18.27 14.73 14.86
C ASP A 228 19.29 14.00 13.97
N MET A 229 19.79 14.67 12.93
CA MET A 229 20.63 14.06 11.90
C MET A 229 22.01 13.65 12.42
N ASP A 230 22.47 14.32 13.49
CA ASP A 230 23.73 14.02 14.18
C ASP A 230 23.58 12.92 15.24
N ALA A 231 22.35 12.44 15.50
CA ALA A 231 22.11 11.43 16.52
C ALA A 231 22.53 10.02 16.05
N PRO A 232 23.07 9.16 16.93
CA PRO A 232 23.44 7.79 16.58
C PRO A 232 22.24 6.99 16.05
N ARG A 233 22.35 6.44 14.83
CA ARG A 233 21.23 5.74 14.16
C ARG A 233 20.84 4.39 14.77
N ASN A 234 21.67 3.84 15.65
CA ASN A 234 21.45 2.56 16.34
C ASN A 234 20.74 2.71 17.70
N LYS A 235 20.05 3.84 17.91
CA LYS A 235 19.29 4.15 19.12
C LYS A 235 18.00 4.87 18.74
N GLU A 236 16.94 4.58 19.50
CA GLU A 236 15.65 5.24 19.33
C GLU A 236 15.65 6.61 20.03
N HIS A 237 15.68 7.70 19.25
CA HIS A 237 15.68 9.09 19.75
C HIS A 237 14.30 9.76 19.70
N VAL A 238 13.42 9.21 18.86
CA VAL A 238 12.02 9.63 18.77
C VAL A 238 11.15 8.41 18.93
N VAL A 239 10.03 8.58 19.60
CA VAL A 239 9.04 7.52 19.78
C VAL A 239 7.72 7.99 19.19
N ALA A 240 7.15 7.23 18.26
CA ALA A 240 5.83 7.51 17.72
C ALA A 240 4.96 6.27 17.83
N ARG A 241 3.99 6.31 18.75
CA ARG A 241 3.02 5.26 19.00
C ARG A 241 1.63 5.80 18.68
N ILE A 242 1.14 5.47 17.50
CA ILE A 242 -0.14 5.97 16.97
C ILE A 242 -1.07 4.77 16.82
N GLN A 243 -2.16 4.76 17.58
CA GLN A 243 -3.16 3.71 17.57
C GLN A 243 -4.59 4.21 17.60
N ASN A 244 -5.47 3.56 16.82
CA ASN A 244 -6.91 3.86 16.80
C ASN A 244 -7.18 5.35 16.51
N VAL A 245 -6.38 5.93 15.60
CA VAL A 245 -6.52 7.31 15.12
C VAL A 245 -7.04 7.32 13.68
N GLU A 246 -7.99 8.20 13.39
CA GLU A 246 -8.45 8.49 12.04
C GLU A 246 -7.64 9.65 11.47
N LEU A 247 -7.00 9.44 10.33
CA LEU A 247 -6.33 10.45 9.52
C LEU A 247 -7.19 10.73 8.29
N PHE A 248 -7.66 11.97 8.13
CA PHE A 248 -8.60 12.36 7.08
C PHE A 248 -8.17 13.64 6.38
N HIS A 249 -8.23 13.68 5.03
CA HIS A 249 -7.81 14.87 4.27
C HIS A 249 -6.36 15.25 4.61
N VAL A 250 -5.48 14.31 4.30
CA VAL A 250 -4.08 14.25 4.74
C VAL A 250 -3.14 14.07 3.55
N GLY A 251 -1.84 14.25 3.78
CA GLY A 251 -0.85 14.28 2.70
C GLY A 251 -0.97 15.52 1.82
N GLN A 252 0.08 15.87 1.08
CA GLN A 252 0.09 17.05 0.20
C GLN A 252 0.60 16.67 -1.18
N SER A 253 -0.22 16.90 -2.21
CA SER A 253 0.18 16.75 -3.62
C SER A 253 1.28 17.76 -3.97
N PHE A 254 2.14 17.41 -4.93
CA PHE A 254 3.22 18.27 -5.46
C PHE A 254 4.32 18.60 -4.45
N ARG A 255 4.32 17.90 -3.30
CA ARG A 255 5.27 18.11 -2.21
C ARG A 255 5.84 16.80 -1.70
N ILE A 256 7.07 16.51 -2.08
CA ILE A 256 7.81 15.35 -1.57
C ILE A 256 8.02 15.47 -0.05
N GLY A 257 7.98 14.35 0.67
CA GLY A 257 8.17 14.32 2.12
C GLY A 257 6.96 14.75 2.97
N ARG A 258 5.79 15.06 2.35
CA ARG A 258 4.58 15.53 3.04
C ARG A 258 3.48 14.46 3.05
N TYR A 259 3.75 13.37 3.77
CA TYR A 259 2.90 12.17 3.85
C TYR A 259 2.09 12.12 5.15
N PRO A 260 0.88 11.50 5.17
CA PRO A 260 0.05 11.43 6.37
C PRO A 260 0.81 11.02 7.62
N ILE A 261 1.66 9.99 7.49
CA ILE A 261 2.64 9.60 8.50
C ILE A 261 3.99 9.35 7.82
N HIS A 262 5.02 10.10 8.21
CA HIS A 262 6.36 10.00 7.65
C HIS A 262 7.40 9.77 8.74
N PHE A 263 7.97 8.56 8.79
CA PHE A 263 9.20 8.27 9.55
C PHE A 263 10.40 8.63 8.68
N HIS A 264 10.98 9.80 8.92
CA HIS A 264 12.02 10.41 8.08
C HIS A 264 13.40 10.35 8.75
N LEU A 265 14.26 9.45 8.27
CA LEU A 265 15.66 9.31 8.64
C LEU A 265 15.86 9.19 10.15
N ASN A 266 15.24 8.20 10.79
CA ASN A 266 15.30 8.03 12.25
C ASN A 266 16.35 7.02 12.72
N GLY A 267 16.75 6.07 11.87
CA GLY A 267 17.46 4.88 12.32
C GLY A 267 16.51 3.88 13.01
N ASP A 268 16.98 3.26 14.09
CA ASP A 268 16.26 2.19 14.79
C ASP A 268 15.07 2.71 15.61
N LEU A 269 13.87 2.18 15.35
CA LEU A 269 12.61 2.55 16.00
C LEU A 269 11.82 1.33 16.52
N PRO A 270 12.41 0.46 17.36
CA PRO A 270 11.79 -0.82 17.75
C PRO A 270 10.53 -0.67 18.62
N THR A 271 10.30 0.48 19.26
CA THR A 271 9.10 0.71 20.08
C THR A 271 8.02 1.54 19.37
N SER A 272 8.34 2.10 18.20
CA SER A 272 7.42 2.93 17.43
C SER A 272 6.49 2.10 16.53
N TYR A 273 5.24 2.54 16.42
CA TYR A 273 4.22 1.84 15.64
C TYR A 273 3.09 2.74 15.15
N VAL A 274 2.48 2.29 14.05
CA VAL A 274 1.17 2.74 13.57
C VAL A 274 0.25 1.53 13.56
N ARG A 275 -0.75 1.48 14.44
CA ARG A 275 -1.63 0.32 14.54
C ARG A 275 -3.11 0.64 14.62
N GLU A 276 -3.94 -0.14 13.94
CA GLU A 276 -5.41 -0.01 14.02
C GLU A 276 -5.97 1.37 13.59
N CYS A 277 -5.15 2.18 12.90
CA CYS A 277 -5.54 3.48 12.38
C CYS A 277 -6.38 3.35 11.11
N SER A 278 -7.15 4.40 10.83
CA SER A 278 -7.74 4.60 9.51
C SER A 278 -7.08 5.78 8.82
N ILE A 279 -6.66 5.64 7.56
CA ILE A 279 -6.11 6.75 6.76
C ILE A 279 -6.93 6.84 5.50
N ARG A 280 -7.58 7.98 5.25
CA ARG A 280 -8.43 8.14 4.08
C ARG A 280 -8.43 9.52 3.46
N LYS A 281 -8.71 9.59 2.15
CA LYS A 281 -8.56 10.80 1.34
C LYS A 281 -7.16 11.38 1.51
N SER A 282 -6.16 10.57 1.17
CA SER A 282 -4.78 11.03 1.17
C SER A 282 -4.38 11.53 -0.20
N PHE A 283 -3.84 12.74 -0.23
CA PHE A 283 -3.30 13.36 -1.45
C PHE A 283 -1.86 12.94 -1.73
N ASN A 284 -1.25 12.18 -0.82
CA ASN A 284 0.13 11.75 -0.96
C ASN A 284 0.44 10.55 -0.05
N ARG A 285 0.39 9.34 -0.60
CA ARG A 285 0.75 8.07 0.05
C ARG A 285 -0.01 7.85 1.37
N ALA A 286 0.38 6.89 2.21
CA ALA A 286 -0.29 6.65 3.50
C ALA A 286 0.71 6.63 4.66
N VAL A 287 1.61 5.65 4.67
CA VAL A 287 2.67 5.53 5.68
C VAL A 287 3.99 5.33 4.98
N ASN A 288 4.89 6.27 5.22
CA ASN A 288 6.22 6.29 4.63
C ASN A 288 7.26 5.99 5.71
N VAL A 289 8.12 5.05 5.41
CA VAL A 289 9.30 4.71 6.22
C VAL A 289 10.52 5.00 5.36
N HIS A 290 11.30 5.99 5.76
CA HIS A 290 12.46 6.50 5.05
C HIS A 290 13.65 6.51 5.99
N GLY A 291 14.74 5.79 5.66
CA GLY A 291 15.93 5.66 6.49
C GLY A 291 15.62 5.29 7.95
N SER A 292 14.58 4.48 8.15
CA SER A 292 14.05 4.10 9.46
C SER A 292 13.82 2.58 9.50
N HIS A 293 14.07 1.97 10.65
CA HIS A 293 14.14 0.52 10.81
C HIS A 293 13.26 0.04 11.97
N TYR A 294 12.80 -1.21 11.89
CA TYR A 294 12.05 -1.89 12.95
C TYR A 294 10.70 -1.26 13.33
N VAL A 295 10.12 -0.43 12.46
CA VAL A 295 8.79 0.17 12.67
C VAL A 295 7.70 -0.88 12.44
N LYS A 296 6.71 -0.91 13.34
CA LYS A 296 5.54 -1.77 13.18
C LYS A 296 4.34 -1.02 12.61
N VAL A 297 3.85 -1.46 11.45
CA VAL A 297 2.67 -0.96 10.77
C VAL A 297 1.65 -2.08 10.66
N SER A 298 0.66 -2.13 11.56
CA SER A 298 -0.22 -3.31 11.66
C SER A 298 -1.71 -3.01 11.87
N ARG A 299 -2.58 -3.84 11.28
CA ARG A 299 -4.05 -3.73 11.41
C ARG A 299 -4.62 -2.37 10.99
N ASN A 300 -3.90 -1.60 10.19
CA ASN A 300 -4.40 -0.32 9.67
C ASN A 300 -5.33 -0.55 8.49
N PHE A 301 -6.27 0.36 8.32
CA PHE A 301 -7.18 0.39 7.18
C PHE A 301 -6.97 1.69 6.38
N ILE A 302 -6.62 1.57 5.11
CA ILE A 302 -6.41 2.73 4.23
C ILE A 302 -7.38 2.73 3.06
N TYR A 303 -7.92 3.90 2.73
CA TYR A 303 -8.91 4.07 1.66
C TYR A 303 -8.73 5.37 0.88
N ASP A 304 -8.80 5.32 -0.45
CA ASP A 304 -8.69 6.51 -1.31
C ASP A 304 -7.34 7.23 -1.12
N ILE A 305 -6.28 6.57 -1.58
CA ILE A 305 -4.89 6.98 -1.39
C ILE A 305 -4.23 7.27 -2.74
N MET A 306 -3.71 8.49 -2.91
CA MET A 306 -2.94 8.89 -4.09
C MET A 306 -1.47 8.44 -3.98
N GLY A 307 -0.94 7.79 -5.01
CA GLY A 307 0.47 7.35 -5.05
C GLY A 307 0.73 6.06 -4.25
N GLY A 308 2.01 5.69 -4.11
CA GLY A 308 2.43 4.46 -3.43
C GLY A 308 2.10 4.46 -1.94
N ALA A 309 1.20 3.60 -1.48
CA ALA A 309 0.54 3.84 -0.19
C ALA A 309 1.41 3.50 1.05
N TYR A 310 1.83 2.26 1.20
CA TYR A 310 2.85 1.86 2.18
C TYR A 310 4.21 1.83 1.49
N PHE A 311 5.09 2.77 1.82
CA PHE A 311 6.31 3.01 1.06
C PHE A 311 7.57 2.94 1.91
N LEU A 312 8.56 2.20 1.41
CA LEU A 312 9.95 2.26 1.86
C LEU A 312 10.76 3.10 0.86
N GLU A 313 11.46 4.13 1.31
CA GLU A 313 11.95 5.19 0.41
C GLU A 313 13.29 4.91 -0.26
N ASP A 314 14.37 4.76 0.50
CA ASP A 314 15.74 4.77 -0.04
C ASP A 314 16.36 3.37 -0.18
N SER A 315 15.60 2.29 -0.01
CA SER A 315 16.09 0.90 -0.07
C SER A 315 17.04 0.49 1.07
N VAL A 316 17.15 1.27 2.15
CA VAL A 316 17.96 0.91 3.35
C VAL A 316 17.11 0.45 4.53
N GLU A 317 15.79 0.63 4.45
CA GLU A 317 14.84 0.35 5.52
C GLU A 317 14.72 -1.16 5.74
N ILE A 318 14.95 -1.62 6.98
CA ILE A 318 15.03 -3.06 7.31
C ILE A 318 14.26 -3.34 8.59
N GLY A 319 13.86 -4.61 8.74
CA GLY A 319 13.21 -5.12 9.94
C GLY A 319 11.82 -4.53 10.20
N ASN A 320 11.27 -3.72 9.29
CA ASN A 320 9.93 -3.18 9.44
C ASN A 320 8.89 -4.28 9.22
N GLU A 321 7.75 -4.16 9.90
CA GLU A 321 6.65 -5.12 9.83
C GLU A 321 5.39 -4.45 9.30
N PHE A 322 4.87 -4.95 8.18
CA PHE A 322 3.57 -4.64 7.62
C PHE A 322 2.66 -5.87 7.79
N SER A 323 1.76 -5.84 8.78
CA SER A 323 0.94 -7.00 9.10
C SER A 323 -0.55 -6.71 9.28
N TYR A 324 -1.42 -7.55 8.72
CA TYR A 324 -2.89 -7.47 8.90
C TYR A 324 -3.53 -6.15 8.42
N ASN A 325 -2.85 -5.38 7.56
CA ASN A 325 -3.40 -4.14 7.04
C ASN A 325 -4.31 -4.40 5.84
N LEU A 326 -5.29 -3.52 5.65
CA LEU A 326 -6.18 -3.50 4.48
C LEU A 326 -5.95 -2.21 3.69
N ALA A 327 -5.74 -2.34 2.39
CA ALA A 327 -5.68 -1.21 1.47
C ALA A 327 -6.79 -1.30 0.43
N ILE A 328 -7.66 -0.28 0.39
CA ILE A 328 -8.71 -0.15 -0.62
C ILE A 328 -8.48 1.10 -1.47
N TYR A 329 -8.57 0.95 -2.78
CA TYR A 329 -8.57 2.05 -3.74
C TYR A 329 -7.30 2.92 -3.68
N VAL A 330 -6.15 2.31 -3.95
CA VAL A 330 -4.89 3.03 -4.21
C VAL A 330 -4.85 3.50 -5.67
N LYS A 331 -4.73 4.80 -5.88
CA LYS A 331 -4.91 5.44 -7.19
C LYS A 331 -3.68 6.21 -7.65
N SER A 332 -3.51 6.26 -8.97
CA SER A 332 -2.42 6.99 -9.60
C SER A 332 -2.40 8.46 -9.20
N SER A 333 -1.18 8.99 -9.10
CA SER A 333 -0.93 10.39 -8.83
C SER A 333 0.16 10.89 -9.78
N SER A 334 -0.07 12.06 -10.40
CA SER A 334 0.96 12.78 -11.15
C SER A 334 1.70 13.79 -10.27
N SER A 335 1.47 13.77 -8.95
CA SER A 335 1.89 14.86 -8.07
C SER A 335 3.29 14.66 -7.46
N LEU A 336 3.99 13.55 -7.72
CA LEU A 336 5.24 13.20 -7.05
C LEU A 336 6.24 12.50 -7.99
N LEU A 337 6.69 11.30 -7.63
CA LEU A 337 7.62 10.52 -8.44
C LEU A 337 6.89 9.95 -9.65
N ASN A 338 7.64 9.70 -10.74
CA ASN A 338 7.08 9.06 -11.93
C ASN A 338 6.41 7.72 -11.57
N GLU A 339 6.95 7.00 -10.59
CA GLU A 339 6.39 5.77 -10.05
C GLU A 339 5.02 5.94 -9.39
N ASP A 340 4.70 7.12 -8.83
CA ASP A 340 3.38 7.38 -8.26
C ASP A 340 2.28 7.47 -9.34
N SER A 341 2.66 7.62 -10.62
CA SER A 341 1.73 7.49 -11.76
C SER A 341 1.32 6.04 -12.01
N THR A 342 2.11 5.08 -11.52
CA THR A 342 1.86 3.63 -11.55
C THR A 342 2.03 3.02 -10.14
N PRO A 343 1.18 3.39 -9.17
CA PRO A 343 1.46 3.15 -7.75
C PRO A 343 1.26 1.68 -7.35
N ALA A 344 1.84 1.34 -6.20
CA ALA A 344 1.56 0.10 -5.50
C ALA A 344 0.91 0.36 -4.13
N ALA A 345 0.04 -0.54 -3.67
CA ALA A 345 -0.43 -0.50 -2.29
C ALA A 345 0.73 -0.71 -1.30
N TYR A 346 1.67 -1.60 -1.63
CA TYR A 346 2.91 -1.83 -0.91
C TYR A 346 4.07 -1.66 -1.88
N TRP A 347 4.86 -0.60 -1.68
CA TRP A 347 6.07 -0.36 -2.44
C TRP A 347 7.28 -0.61 -1.53
N ILE A 348 7.86 -1.80 -1.70
CA ILE A 348 8.94 -2.34 -0.88
C ILE A 348 10.26 -2.22 -1.64
N THR A 349 11.16 -1.36 -1.18
CA THR A 349 12.46 -1.10 -1.82
C THR A 349 13.63 -1.86 -1.20
N ASN A 350 13.41 -2.55 -0.08
CA ASN A 350 14.39 -3.42 0.57
C ASN A 350 13.76 -4.76 0.99
N PRO A 351 14.35 -5.91 0.62
CA PRO A 351 13.75 -7.22 0.85
C PRO A 351 13.72 -7.65 2.31
N ASN A 352 14.57 -7.09 3.19
CA ASN A 352 14.67 -7.50 4.59
C ASN A 352 13.58 -6.82 5.45
N ASN A 353 12.32 -7.06 5.10
CA ASN A 353 11.15 -6.59 5.83
C ASN A 353 10.08 -7.70 5.88
N THR A 354 9.13 -7.59 6.81
CA THR A 354 8.04 -8.56 6.99
C THR A 354 6.75 -7.99 6.42
N VAL A 355 6.16 -8.66 5.42
CA VAL A 355 4.88 -8.30 4.78
C VAL A 355 3.97 -9.51 4.83
N ILE A 356 3.05 -9.55 5.81
CA ILE A 356 2.24 -10.74 6.09
C ILE A 356 0.77 -10.42 6.36
N HIS A 357 -0.14 -11.30 5.98
CA HIS A 357 -1.56 -11.19 6.36
C HIS A 357 -2.27 -9.93 5.87
N ASN A 358 -1.73 -9.24 4.87
CA ASN A 358 -2.34 -8.01 4.34
C ASN A 358 -3.34 -8.34 3.22
N SER A 359 -4.36 -7.49 3.06
CA SER A 359 -5.27 -7.53 1.91
C SER A 359 -5.24 -6.23 1.11
N VAL A 360 -5.37 -6.35 -0.20
CA VAL A 360 -5.48 -5.23 -1.15
C VAL A 360 -6.71 -5.47 -2.02
N ALA A 361 -7.65 -4.54 -2.02
CA ALA A 361 -8.88 -4.66 -2.79
C ALA A 361 -9.15 -3.38 -3.56
N GLY A 362 -9.14 -3.46 -4.90
CA GLY A 362 -9.31 -2.28 -5.74
C GLY A 362 -8.07 -1.40 -5.75
N GLY A 363 -7.50 -1.19 -6.94
CA GLY A 363 -6.35 -0.31 -7.11
C GLY A 363 -6.08 -0.07 -8.59
N THR A 364 -5.57 1.09 -8.94
CA THR A 364 -5.36 1.42 -10.37
C THR A 364 -4.23 0.62 -11.02
N HIS A 365 -3.28 0.11 -10.23
CA HIS A 365 -2.04 -0.49 -10.72
C HIS A 365 -1.63 -1.73 -9.92
N PHE A 366 -0.64 -1.62 -9.04
CA PHE A 366 -0.01 -2.77 -8.41
C PHE A 366 -0.51 -2.99 -6.98
N GLY A 367 -0.51 -4.24 -6.53
CA GLY A 367 -0.66 -4.54 -5.10
C GLY A 367 0.65 -4.40 -4.35
N TYR A 368 1.50 -5.39 -4.58
CA TYR A 368 2.80 -5.52 -3.93
C TYR A 368 3.88 -5.33 -4.97
N TRP A 369 4.66 -4.26 -4.86
CA TRP A 369 5.81 -4.02 -5.72
C TRP A 369 7.10 -4.11 -4.91
N TYR A 370 7.89 -5.13 -5.24
CA TYR A 370 9.23 -5.35 -4.72
C TYR A 370 10.22 -4.75 -5.70
N ARG A 371 10.57 -3.47 -5.46
CA ARG A 371 11.38 -2.62 -6.35
C ARG A 371 12.77 -2.40 -5.80
N PHE A 372 13.67 -3.34 -6.08
CA PHE A 372 15.03 -3.25 -5.58
C PHE A 372 15.95 -2.54 -6.56
N LEU A 373 16.55 -1.46 -6.11
CA LEU A 373 17.61 -0.78 -6.84
C LEU A 373 18.96 -1.48 -6.66
N ASP A 374 19.91 -1.21 -7.55
CA ASP A 374 21.26 -1.75 -7.44
C ASP A 374 22.02 -1.15 -6.25
N ARG A 375 21.71 0.10 -5.89
CA ARG A 375 22.18 0.82 -4.72
C ARG A 375 21.01 1.64 -4.13
N PRO A 376 21.01 1.92 -2.83
CA PRO A 376 20.16 2.97 -2.25
C PRO A 376 20.27 4.27 -3.04
N ASP A 377 19.18 5.01 -3.13
CA ASP A 377 19.13 6.37 -3.64
C ASP A 377 18.93 7.37 -2.49
N GLY A 378 18.65 8.62 -2.84
CA GLY A 378 18.31 9.65 -1.86
C GLY A 378 19.40 9.96 -0.83
N PRO A 379 19.01 10.54 0.32
CA PRO A 379 19.89 10.82 1.45
C PRO A 379 20.60 9.58 2.03
N SER A 380 20.08 8.38 1.78
CA SER A 380 20.65 7.13 2.31
C SER A 380 21.58 6.41 1.33
N PHE A 381 22.06 7.09 0.27
CA PHE A 381 22.97 6.51 -0.72
C PHE A 381 24.21 5.87 -0.06
N ASP A 382 24.42 4.56 -0.31
CA ASP A 382 25.64 3.83 0.04
C ASP A 382 26.07 2.91 -1.10
N ARG A 383 27.27 3.15 -1.65
CA ARG A 383 27.87 2.34 -2.72
C ARG A 383 28.17 0.90 -2.32
N ASN A 384 28.25 0.60 -1.02
CA ASN A 384 28.56 -0.72 -0.47
C ASN A 384 27.33 -1.50 0.00
N TYR A 385 26.14 -0.89 -0.07
CA TYR A 385 24.88 -1.56 0.23
C TYR A 385 24.15 -1.94 -1.06
N CYS A 386 23.73 -3.19 -1.19
CA CYS A 386 23.11 -3.72 -2.41
C CYS A 386 21.77 -4.38 -2.12
N PRO A 387 20.64 -3.65 -2.22
CA PRO A 387 19.31 -4.16 -1.88
C PRO A 387 18.97 -5.48 -2.58
N LYS A 388 19.32 -5.63 -3.87
CA LYS A 388 19.12 -6.87 -4.65
C LYS A 388 19.85 -8.11 -4.10
N LYS A 389 20.87 -7.93 -3.26
CA LYS A 389 21.68 -9.01 -2.66
C LYS A 389 21.19 -9.41 -1.27
N ILE A 390 20.44 -8.55 -0.61
CA ILE A 390 19.94 -8.76 0.74
C ILE A 390 18.95 -9.93 0.75
N PRO A 391 19.01 -10.87 1.72
CA PRO A 391 18.02 -11.93 1.86
C PRO A 391 16.60 -11.38 2.07
N LEU A 392 15.61 -12.11 1.56
CA LEU A 392 14.21 -11.80 1.80
C LEU A 392 13.90 -11.99 3.28
N GLY A 393 13.23 -11.02 3.89
CA GLY A 393 12.62 -11.15 5.20
C GLY A 393 11.46 -12.14 5.15
N ARG A 394 10.22 -11.66 5.07
CA ARG A 394 9.05 -12.55 4.97
C ARG A 394 7.95 -11.96 4.12
N PHE A 395 7.46 -12.74 3.15
CA PHE A 395 6.21 -12.49 2.44
C PHE A 395 5.31 -13.71 2.61
N PHE A 396 4.20 -13.56 3.34
CA PHE A 396 3.37 -14.70 3.72
C PHE A 396 1.88 -14.37 3.87
N ASN A 397 1.02 -15.15 3.23
CA ASN A 397 -0.43 -15.12 3.41
C ASN A 397 -1.03 -13.73 3.13
N ASN A 398 -0.72 -13.17 1.96
CA ASN A 398 -1.25 -11.88 1.52
C ASN A 398 -2.31 -12.11 0.43
N THR A 399 -3.31 -11.23 0.37
CA THR A 399 -4.37 -11.27 -0.64
C THR A 399 -4.35 -10.02 -1.50
N ILE A 400 -4.71 -10.17 -2.77
CA ILE A 400 -4.99 -9.05 -3.66
C ILE A 400 -6.06 -9.37 -4.69
N HIS A 401 -6.99 -8.45 -4.90
CA HIS A 401 -7.88 -8.52 -6.03
C HIS A 401 -8.33 -7.18 -6.62
N SER A 402 -8.98 -7.28 -7.77
CA SER A 402 -9.61 -6.16 -8.48
C SER A 402 -8.64 -5.02 -8.74
N SER A 403 -7.36 -5.34 -9.00
CA SER A 403 -6.32 -4.35 -9.30
C SER A 403 -6.07 -4.21 -10.80
N GLY A 404 -5.83 -2.97 -11.23
CA GLY A 404 -5.72 -2.57 -12.63
C GLY A 404 -4.51 -3.14 -13.36
N ARG A 405 -3.49 -3.63 -12.64
CA ARG A 405 -2.30 -4.28 -13.21
C ARG A 405 -1.92 -5.58 -12.48
N ILE A 406 -0.73 -5.62 -11.88
CA ILE A 406 -0.10 -6.85 -11.38
C ILE A 406 -0.32 -6.96 -9.87
N GLY A 407 -0.76 -8.12 -9.41
CA GLY A 407 -0.94 -8.40 -7.98
C GLY A 407 0.36 -8.31 -7.17
N LEU A 408 1.34 -9.15 -7.52
CA LEU A 408 2.71 -9.10 -7.00
C LEU A 408 3.72 -8.89 -8.14
N TRP A 409 4.50 -7.82 -8.07
CA TRP A 409 5.50 -7.47 -9.08
C TRP A 409 6.91 -7.39 -8.47
N ILE A 410 7.86 -8.15 -9.03
CA ILE A 410 9.28 -8.12 -8.66
C ILE A 410 10.07 -7.58 -9.87
N PHE A 411 10.40 -6.29 -9.83
CA PHE A 411 11.06 -5.56 -10.92
C PHE A 411 11.79 -4.34 -10.33
N PRO A 412 13.03 -3.99 -10.76
CA PRO A 412 13.73 -4.41 -11.99
C PRO A 412 14.53 -5.71 -11.90
N GLY A 413 14.51 -6.39 -10.75
CA GLY A 413 15.08 -7.72 -10.59
C GLY A 413 15.61 -7.98 -9.20
N TYR A 414 15.79 -9.26 -8.86
CA TYR A 414 16.18 -9.68 -7.52
C TYR A 414 17.08 -10.92 -7.57
N THR A 415 18.29 -10.83 -7.01
CA THR A 415 19.28 -11.92 -7.00
C THR A 415 19.95 -12.05 -5.63
N PRO A 416 19.18 -12.46 -4.60
CA PRO A 416 19.66 -12.47 -3.22
C PRO A 416 20.87 -13.39 -3.03
N SER A 417 21.64 -13.10 -2.00
CA SER A 417 22.86 -13.80 -1.64
C SER A 417 22.92 -14.13 -0.15
N VAL A 418 23.68 -15.16 0.22
CA VAL A 418 23.73 -15.66 1.60
C VAL A 418 24.20 -14.60 2.59
N ALA A 419 25.25 -13.85 2.27
CA ALA A 419 25.79 -12.81 3.15
C ALA A 419 25.07 -11.46 2.99
N GLY A 420 24.22 -11.28 1.98
CA GLY A 420 23.55 -9.99 1.76
C GLY A 420 24.46 -8.86 1.27
N THR A 421 25.72 -9.13 0.91
CA THR A 421 26.68 -8.09 0.54
C THR A 421 26.79 -7.92 -0.97
N CYS A 422 27.23 -6.75 -1.43
CA CYS A 422 27.41 -6.46 -2.85
C CYS A 422 28.31 -7.45 -3.61
N TRP A 423 29.23 -8.10 -2.90
CA TRP A 423 30.25 -8.96 -3.48
C TRP A 423 29.96 -10.46 -3.31
N ASP A 424 28.93 -10.81 -2.52
CA ASP A 424 28.56 -12.22 -2.36
C ASP A 424 27.78 -12.71 -3.57
N SER A 425 28.30 -13.78 -4.18
CA SER A 425 27.69 -14.44 -5.33
C SER A 425 27.01 -15.76 -4.96
N ARG A 426 27.02 -16.16 -3.68
CA ARG A 426 26.37 -17.40 -3.23
C ARG A 426 24.86 -17.17 -3.14
N PRO A 427 24.03 -17.93 -3.89
CA PRO A 427 22.58 -17.72 -3.94
C PRO A 427 21.95 -17.92 -2.56
N ALA A 428 21.11 -16.96 -2.13
CA ALA A 428 20.16 -17.16 -1.04
C ALA A 428 18.77 -17.35 -1.62
N LEU A 429 17.98 -18.24 -1.03
CA LEU A 429 16.63 -18.49 -1.48
C LEU A 429 15.66 -17.42 -0.94
N ALA A 430 14.91 -16.77 -1.83
CA ALA A 430 13.81 -15.87 -1.51
C ALA A 430 12.46 -16.54 -1.77
N ARG A 431 11.73 -16.86 -0.70
CA ARG A 431 10.42 -17.50 -0.76
C ARG A 431 9.31 -16.47 -0.57
N PHE A 432 8.49 -16.29 -1.60
CA PHE A 432 7.20 -15.63 -1.48
C PHE A 432 6.15 -16.71 -1.34
N GLU A 433 5.41 -16.69 -0.23
CA GLU A 433 4.57 -17.82 0.14
C GLU A 433 3.11 -17.38 0.34
N LYS A 434 2.17 -18.23 -0.09
CA LYS A 434 0.75 -18.06 0.16
C LYS A 434 0.20 -16.70 -0.29
N LEU A 435 0.38 -16.34 -1.56
CA LEU A 435 -0.40 -15.27 -2.15
C LEU A 435 -1.74 -15.81 -2.64
N ILE A 436 -2.83 -15.14 -2.31
CA ILE A 436 -4.11 -15.27 -2.98
C ILE A 436 -4.26 -14.08 -3.93
N ALA A 437 -4.39 -14.32 -5.23
CA ALA A 437 -4.63 -13.25 -6.19
C ALA A 437 -5.77 -13.58 -7.15
N TYR A 438 -6.71 -12.64 -7.33
CA TYR A 438 -7.82 -12.82 -8.27
C TYR A 438 -8.30 -11.53 -8.91
N SER A 439 -8.87 -11.62 -10.11
CA SER A 439 -9.52 -10.47 -10.78
C SER A 439 -8.60 -9.26 -11.00
N ASN A 440 -7.29 -9.48 -11.14
CA ASN A 440 -6.34 -8.45 -11.55
C ASN A 440 -6.04 -8.59 -13.05
N GLU A 441 -5.30 -7.65 -13.62
CA GLU A 441 -4.77 -7.82 -14.98
C GLU A 441 -3.84 -9.04 -15.04
N LYS A 442 -2.90 -9.12 -14.09
CA LYS A 442 -2.04 -10.29 -13.87
C LYS A 442 -1.94 -10.63 -12.40
N GLY A 443 -1.83 -11.92 -12.07
CA GLY A 443 -1.67 -12.35 -10.68
C GLY A 443 -0.30 -11.96 -10.13
N CYS A 444 0.77 -12.51 -10.72
CA CYS A 444 2.15 -12.24 -10.28
C CYS A 444 3.10 -12.12 -11.46
N GLU A 445 4.15 -11.32 -11.31
CA GLU A 445 5.23 -11.25 -12.27
C GLU A 445 6.59 -11.05 -11.57
N TRP A 446 7.62 -11.76 -12.04
CA TRP A 446 9.01 -11.37 -11.79
C TRP A 446 9.77 -11.15 -13.09
N VAL A 447 10.74 -10.25 -13.02
CA VAL A 447 11.63 -9.89 -14.13
C VAL A 447 13.08 -9.94 -13.65
N PHE A 448 14.01 -10.37 -14.51
CA PHE A 448 15.46 -10.44 -14.23
C PHE A 448 15.81 -10.92 -12.82
N SER A 449 15.30 -12.09 -12.42
CA SER A 449 15.42 -12.58 -11.04
C SER A 449 16.04 -13.97 -10.97
N ASN A 450 16.66 -14.31 -9.83
CA ASN A 450 17.17 -15.64 -9.52
C ASN A 450 16.92 -16.00 -8.07
N SER A 451 16.84 -17.30 -7.77
CA SER A 451 16.62 -17.79 -6.41
C SER A 451 15.32 -17.26 -5.80
N VAL A 452 14.36 -16.88 -6.64
CA VAL A 452 13.02 -16.43 -6.24
C VAL A 452 12.04 -17.58 -6.43
N GLN A 453 11.26 -17.89 -5.39
CA GLN A 453 10.24 -18.93 -5.46
C GLN A 453 8.87 -18.39 -5.09
N PHE A 454 7.89 -18.70 -5.94
CA PHE A 454 6.47 -18.59 -5.62
C PHE A 454 5.99 -19.94 -5.11
N ARG A 455 5.52 -19.97 -3.85
CA ARG A 455 5.10 -21.21 -3.18
C ARG A 455 3.69 -21.10 -2.62
N HIS A 456 2.89 -22.14 -2.79
CA HIS A 456 1.55 -22.19 -2.21
C HIS A 456 0.65 -21.03 -2.66
N PHE A 457 0.83 -20.55 -3.89
CA PHE A 457 -0.01 -19.49 -4.42
C PHE A 457 -1.35 -20.07 -4.87
N LEU A 458 -2.41 -19.30 -4.63
CA LEU A 458 -3.74 -19.56 -5.17
C LEU A 458 -4.10 -18.38 -6.08
N ILE A 459 -4.03 -18.61 -7.39
CA ILE A 459 -4.23 -17.59 -8.41
C ILE A 459 -5.44 -17.98 -9.24
N TYR A 460 -6.44 -17.12 -9.35
CA TYR A 460 -7.64 -17.43 -10.12
C TYR A 460 -8.21 -16.22 -10.84
N ASP A 461 -8.91 -16.44 -11.94
CA ASP A 461 -9.66 -15.41 -12.67
C ASP A 461 -8.87 -14.12 -12.95
N GLN A 462 -7.61 -14.26 -13.38
CA GLN A 462 -6.83 -13.13 -13.86
C GLN A 462 -7.27 -12.78 -15.28
N TYR A 463 -7.22 -11.51 -15.66
CA TYR A 463 -7.63 -11.10 -17.00
C TYR A 463 -6.66 -11.60 -18.09
N HIS A 464 -5.35 -11.45 -17.87
CA HIS A 464 -4.33 -11.90 -18.81
C HIS A 464 -3.58 -13.14 -18.31
N VAL A 465 -2.78 -13.01 -17.26
CA VAL A 465 -1.85 -14.07 -16.85
C VAL A 465 -1.93 -14.35 -15.35
N GLY A 466 -1.97 -15.62 -14.98
CA GLY A 466 -1.85 -16.07 -13.58
C GLY A 466 -0.48 -15.69 -13.00
N ILE A 467 0.56 -16.37 -13.46
CA ILE A 467 1.95 -16.11 -13.09
C ILE A 467 2.78 -15.91 -14.36
N GLU A 468 3.49 -14.79 -14.43
CA GLU A 468 4.39 -14.50 -15.54
C GLU A 468 5.84 -14.39 -15.07
N THR A 469 6.72 -15.12 -15.73
CA THR A 469 8.13 -15.16 -15.37
C THR A 469 8.90 -14.79 -16.61
N LYS A 470 9.70 -13.70 -16.57
CA LYS A 470 10.31 -13.13 -17.78
C LYS A 470 11.72 -13.67 -18.04
N ASN A 471 12.67 -13.33 -17.19
CA ASN A 471 14.08 -13.70 -17.35
C ASN A 471 14.66 -14.25 -16.05
N ASN A 472 15.43 -15.33 -16.18
CA ASN A 472 16.20 -15.90 -15.09
C ASN A 472 17.66 -15.55 -15.29
N VAL A 473 18.25 -14.82 -14.34
CA VAL A 473 19.66 -14.41 -14.42
C VAL A 473 20.53 -15.36 -13.61
N GLY A 474 21.65 -15.80 -14.17
CA GLY A 474 22.67 -16.51 -13.38
C GLY A 474 23.41 -15.55 -12.44
N HIS A 475 23.90 -16.03 -11.30
CA HIS A 475 24.93 -15.30 -10.54
C HIS A 475 26.22 -15.27 -11.37
N SER A 476 26.48 -14.17 -12.10
CA SER A 476 27.72 -14.06 -12.87
C SER A 476 28.90 -13.76 -11.94
N ARG A 477 29.99 -14.50 -12.09
CA ARG A 477 31.35 -13.99 -11.80
C ARG A 477 31.88 -13.51 -13.15
N LEU A 478 32.38 -12.28 -13.21
CA LEU A 478 32.83 -11.68 -14.47
C LEU A 478 33.86 -12.58 -15.22
N ALA A 479 33.53 -12.85 -16.49
CA ALA A 479 34.38 -13.04 -17.67
C ALA A 479 35.27 -14.30 -17.89
N SER A 480 35.11 -14.81 -19.13
CA SER A 480 36.05 -15.50 -20.03
C SER A 480 36.09 -17.05 -20.05
N SER A 481 35.92 -17.56 -21.27
CA SER A 481 35.98 -18.97 -21.73
C SER A 481 35.01 -19.97 -21.10
N ILE A 482 33.85 -20.10 -21.75
CA ILE A 482 32.95 -21.27 -21.83
C ILE A 482 33.22 -22.39 -20.77
N ALA A 483 32.55 -22.31 -19.61
CA ALA A 483 31.88 -23.42 -18.90
C ALA A 483 31.51 -23.07 -17.43
N PRO A 484 30.46 -23.71 -16.88
CA PRO A 484 29.06 -23.41 -17.11
C PRO A 484 28.56 -22.33 -16.14
N LEU A 485 27.42 -21.71 -16.48
CA LEU A 485 26.55 -21.03 -15.53
C LEU A 485 26.52 -21.85 -14.22
N VAL A 486 26.89 -21.27 -13.06
CA VAL A 486 26.68 -21.94 -11.77
C VAL A 486 25.17 -22.02 -11.57
N ALA A 487 24.63 -23.09 -12.13
CA ALA A 487 23.24 -23.39 -12.26
C ALA A 487 22.67 -23.61 -10.87
N THR A 488 21.97 -22.61 -10.34
CA THR A 488 20.82 -22.88 -9.45
C THR A 488 19.63 -23.42 -10.25
N PHE A 489 19.82 -23.72 -11.52
CA PHE A 489 18.78 -24.20 -12.43
C PHE A 489 18.15 -25.48 -11.93
N TYR A 490 16.82 -25.54 -12.00
CA TYR A 490 16.01 -26.70 -11.61
C TYR A 490 16.24 -27.18 -10.18
N ASN A 491 16.65 -26.28 -9.27
CA ASN A 491 16.90 -26.60 -7.87
C ASN A 491 15.87 -25.95 -6.95
N GLU A 492 15.21 -26.75 -6.12
CA GLU A 492 14.29 -26.27 -5.09
C GLU A 492 15.02 -25.54 -3.93
N LEU A 493 16.30 -25.83 -3.69
CA LEU A 493 17.05 -25.25 -2.57
C LEU A 493 17.57 -23.84 -2.85
N THR A 494 17.87 -23.52 -4.11
CA THR A 494 18.54 -22.27 -4.48
C THR A 494 18.07 -21.66 -5.80
N GLY A 495 17.22 -22.36 -6.56
CA GLY A 495 16.77 -21.96 -7.89
C GLY A 495 15.46 -21.20 -7.91
N THR A 496 15.19 -20.60 -9.07
CA THR A 496 13.91 -19.97 -9.35
C THR A 496 12.83 -21.03 -9.57
N ALA A 497 11.68 -20.89 -8.93
CA ALA A 497 10.63 -21.91 -9.04
C ALA A 497 9.20 -21.41 -8.80
N VAL A 498 8.23 -22.13 -9.36
CA VAL A 498 6.83 -22.09 -8.95
C VAL A 498 6.49 -23.47 -8.38
N ILE A 499 6.09 -23.51 -7.11
CA ILE A 499 5.98 -24.76 -6.35
C ILE A 499 4.64 -24.79 -5.59
N ASP A 500 4.01 -25.96 -5.51
CA ASP A 500 2.83 -26.24 -4.67
C ASP A 500 1.67 -25.23 -4.88
N SER A 501 1.50 -24.73 -6.11
CA SER A 501 0.59 -23.62 -6.41
C SER A 501 -0.59 -24.07 -7.27
N ILE A 502 -1.73 -23.42 -7.09
CA ILE A 502 -2.97 -23.70 -7.82
C ILE A 502 -3.29 -22.48 -8.68
N ILE A 503 -3.49 -22.71 -9.98
CA ILE A 503 -3.81 -21.67 -10.95
C ILE A 503 -5.11 -22.05 -11.68
N ILE A 504 -6.14 -21.23 -11.52
CA ILE A 504 -7.48 -21.48 -12.04
C ILE A 504 -7.76 -20.45 -13.14
N GLY A 505 -7.94 -20.92 -14.37
CA GLY A 505 -8.18 -20.07 -15.52
C GLY A 505 -9.57 -19.43 -15.50
N ASN A 506 -10.56 -20.15 -14.98
CA ASN A 506 -11.93 -19.69 -14.81
C ASN A 506 -12.63 -20.46 -13.67
N SER A 507 -13.17 -19.74 -12.70
CA SER A 507 -13.91 -20.30 -11.57
C SER A 507 -15.37 -20.67 -11.87
N ASN A 508 -15.85 -20.46 -13.10
CA ASN A 508 -17.25 -20.59 -13.54
C ASN A 508 -18.23 -19.72 -12.74
N GLU A 509 -17.78 -18.55 -12.30
CA GLU A 509 -18.66 -17.55 -11.74
C GLU A 509 -19.67 -17.08 -12.79
N GLN A 510 -20.97 -17.11 -12.46
CA GLN A 510 -22.08 -16.83 -13.38
C GLN A 510 -22.09 -15.42 -14.00
N MET A 511 -21.15 -14.53 -13.66
CA MET A 511 -21.20 -13.11 -14.04
C MET A 511 -20.22 -12.66 -15.12
N ASN A 512 -19.17 -13.41 -15.47
CA ASN A 512 -18.26 -13.00 -16.56
C ASN A 512 -17.68 -14.19 -17.32
N ASN A 513 -17.94 -14.26 -18.62
CA ASN A 513 -17.31 -15.18 -19.59
C ASN A 513 -15.80 -14.86 -19.82
N SER A 514 -15.12 -14.25 -18.84
CA SER A 514 -13.68 -13.94 -18.94
C SER A 514 -12.87 -15.16 -18.53
N TYR A 515 -12.02 -15.64 -19.44
CA TYR A 515 -11.07 -16.72 -19.18
C TYR A 515 -9.68 -16.12 -19.05
N THR A 516 -8.92 -16.56 -18.05
CA THR A 516 -7.49 -16.23 -17.97
C THR A 516 -6.81 -16.72 -19.24
N GLN A 517 -6.12 -15.84 -19.95
CA GLN A 517 -5.47 -16.19 -21.23
C GLN A 517 -4.33 -17.19 -21.03
N SER A 518 -3.60 -17.08 -19.92
CA SER A 518 -2.54 -18.03 -19.57
C SER A 518 -2.40 -18.23 -18.07
N GLY A 519 -2.37 -19.47 -17.61
CA GLY A 519 -2.12 -19.79 -16.20
C GLY A 519 -0.68 -19.44 -15.81
N LEU A 520 0.29 -20.03 -16.51
CA LEU A 520 1.71 -19.80 -16.28
C LEU A 520 2.44 -19.47 -17.59
N VAL A 521 3.13 -18.33 -17.63
CA VAL A 521 4.09 -17.98 -18.70
C VAL A 521 5.50 -18.20 -18.19
N LEU A 522 6.22 -19.12 -18.84
CA LEU A 522 7.58 -19.50 -18.49
C LEU A 522 8.60 -18.42 -18.86
N ALA A 523 9.71 -18.39 -18.14
CA ALA A 523 10.84 -17.53 -18.46
C ALA A 523 11.48 -17.88 -19.81
N TRP A 524 12.05 -16.87 -20.47
CA TRP A 524 12.82 -17.03 -21.72
C TRP A 524 14.07 -17.88 -21.50
N ASP A 525 14.67 -17.74 -20.31
CA ASP A 525 15.89 -18.43 -19.92
C ASP A 525 15.60 -19.79 -19.29
N ARG A 526 16.52 -20.73 -19.49
CA ARG A 526 16.45 -22.07 -18.88
C ARG A 526 16.54 -21.99 -17.35
N GLY A 527 16.08 -23.06 -16.69
CA GLY A 527 16.41 -23.33 -15.29
C GLY A 527 15.38 -22.92 -14.24
N GLN A 528 14.18 -22.56 -14.66
CA GLN A 528 13.02 -22.47 -13.78
C GLN A 528 12.47 -23.86 -13.44
N LEU A 529 12.27 -24.15 -12.15
CA LEU A 529 11.59 -25.36 -11.69
C LEU A 529 10.08 -25.11 -11.57
N ILE A 530 9.27 -25.96 -12.19
CA ILE A 530 7.82 -26.01 -11.96
C ILE A 530 7.53 -27.35 -11.27
N LYS A 531 6.99 -27.32 -10.06
CA LYS A 531 6.78 -28.53 -9.24
C LYS A 531 5.45 -28.48 -8.52
N ASN A 532 4.65 -29.54 -8.66
CA ASN A 532 3.35 -29.66 -7.99
C ASN A 532 2.46 -28.41 -8.22
N VAL A 533 2.32 -28.00 -9.48
CA VAL A 533 1.46 -26.88 -9.86
C VAL A 533 0.20 -27.46 -10.52
N THR A 534 -0.96 -27.12 -9.96
CA THR A 534 -2.26 -27.59 -10.44
C THR A 534 -2.91 -26.51 -11.31
N PHE A 535 -3.34 -26.88 -12.52
CA PHE A 535 -4.05 -26.00 -13.44
C PHE A 535 -5.49 -26.45 -13.60
N ILE A 536 -6.45 -25.55 -13.45
CA ILE A 536 -7.87 -25.88 -13.52
C ILE A 536 -8.59 -24.92 -14.48
N ASN A 537 -9.48 -25.47 -15.32
CA ASN A 537 -10.40 -24.73 -16.20
C ASN A 537 -9.71 -23.71 -17.14
N PHE A 538 -9.02 -24.23 -18.16
CA PHE A 538 -8.49 -23.49 -19.32
C PHE A 538 -9.18 -24.00 -20.59
N PRO A 539 -10.41 -23.51 -20.90
CA PRO A 539 -11.35 -24.27 -21.72
C PRO A 539 -11.31 -23.95 -23.23
N SER A 540 -10.40 -23.09 -23.70
CA SER A 540 -10.38 -22.64 -25.10
C SER A 540 -8.96 -22.54 -25.66
N ASP A 541 -8.84 -22.48 -26.99
CA ASP A 541 -7.56 -22.27 -27.70
C ASP A 541 -6.89 -20.92 -27.37
N TRP A 542 -7.60 -20.00 -26.72
CA TRP A 542 -7.09 -18.71 -26.27
C TRP A 542 -6.80 -18.66 -24.76
N SER A 543 -7.03 -19.78 -24.05
CA SER A 543 -6.83 -19.94 -22.62
C SER A 543 -5.91 -21.14 -22.37
N HIS A 544 -4.66 -20.85 -22.02
CA HIS A 544 -3.61 -21.87 -21.92
C HIS A 544 -3.26 -22.14 -20.47
N ALA A 545 -3.23 -23.39 -20.03
CA ALA A 545 -2.73 -23.71 -18.69
C ALA A 545 -1.28 -23.20 -18.51
N MET A 546 -0.42 -23.50 -19.49
CA MET A 546 0.97 -23.06 -19.51
C MET A 546 1.39 -22.74 -20.94
N ARG A 547 2.16 -21.67 -21.14
CA ARG A 547 2.78 -21.34 -22.43
C ARG A 547 4.21 -20.82 -22.28
N GLY A 548 4.95 -20.90 -23.39
CA GLY A 548 6.23 -20.22 -23.52
C GLY A 548 6.05 -18.70 -23.66
N PRO A 549 7.11 -17.93 -23.42
CA PRO A 549 7.09 -16.49 -23.64
C PRO A 549 7.03 -16.17 -25.13
N GLU A 550 6.35 -15.09 -25.48
CA GLU A 550 6.14 -14.64 -26.86
C GLU A 550 6.47 -13.15 -26.98
N ILE A 551 7.12 -12.75 -28.08
CA ILE A 551 7.33 -11.34 -28.42
C ILE A 551 6.18 -10.91 -29.32
N ILE A 552 5.17 -10.27 -28.72
CA ILE A 552 4.04 -9.70 -29.45
C ILE A 552 4.40 -8.26 -29.83
N GLY A 553 5.05 -8.11 -30.99
CA GLY A 553 5.41 -6.82 -31.54
C GLY A 553 5.97 -6.96 -32.95
N THR A 554 5.54 -6.10 -33.87
CA THR A 554 6.22 -5.92 -35.14
C THR A 554 7.46 -5.07 -34.88
N CYS A 555 8.66 -5.59 -35.20
CA CYS A 555 9.83 -4.75 -35.34
C CYS A 555 9.54 -3.71 -36.42
N VAL A 556 9.21 -2.49 -36.02
CA VAL A 556 9.12 -1.36 -36.95
C VAL A 556 10.58 -1.01 -37.28
N LYS A 557 10.96 -1.22 -38.54
CA LYS A 557 12.31 -0.96 -39.05
C LYS A 557 12.69 0.50 -38.97
#